data_AF-A0A9N8HKU0-F1
#
_entry.id   AF-A0A9N8HKU0-F1
#
_cell.length_a   1.000
_cell.length_b   1.000
_cell.length_c   1.000
_cell.angle_alpha   90.00
_cell.angle_beta   90.00
_cell.angle_gamma   90.00
#
_symmetry.space_group_name_H-M   'P 1'
#
loop_
_entity.id
_entity.type
_entity.pdbx_description
1 polymer ?
#
loop_
_entity_poly.entity_id
_entity_poly.type
_entity_poly.pdbx_seq_one_letter_code
_entity_poly.pdbx_strand_id
1 'polypeptide(L)'
;MRRSGSSSCMLRPKNSMDSLDSQFPEQLSVTMISREDLPSFSTERFFMLSEFHLNAHSIRFVSDLQDDFTIPSSSNDDSDVDTSAVLEEFKNGTDSFPPFLIFYILWRPDMTKSAEAFASEHILPAVEAVQSHTVIAPSEEEKKKARSGDGTTTPTNGCRTPTGDQEKESDFAGREHDSVTSSSLSSLTENRRTRLYLVVERTNPFQDDDDDNDDGKDQSTSPIEMQQKHEKQQQHFESETALAENLARHMASHSRLRSVFHGITIGVANHKRAAPGLDACLNAINFGARDRRKISRDAKCHIGLICLTPNDLLGLDKDGETDAAQNVLQTRISTEWNGKGNLKTFAYRAHAMWCKDFGMPLHSADFPLAEGKRRSGRRLGRLDEELERRFDSLILDILNFGAFLLITYFVWKGLAGELS
;
A
#
# COMPACT_ATOMS: atom_id res chain seq x y z
N MET A 1 17.81 -16.14 24.82
CA MET A 1 17.82 -16.42 23.36
C MET A 1 17.14 -15.25 22.65
N ARG A 2 17.91 -14.37 22.00
CA ARG A 2 17.36 -13.27 21.17
C ARG A 2 17.41 -13.72 19.71
N ARG A 3 16.26 -13.75 19.03
CA ARG A 3 16.16 -14.04 17.59
C ARG A 3 16.45 -12.77 16.80
N SER A 4 17.40 -12.86 15.88
CA SER A 4 17.91 -11.80 15.03
C SER A 4 16.86 -11.29 14.05
N GLY A 5 16.59 -9.98 14.05
CA GLY A 5 15.90 -9.30 12.97
C GLY A 5 16.78 -9.25 11.73
N SER A 6 16.50 -10.11 10.75
CA SER A 6 17.21 -10.18 9.48
C SER A 6 16.74 -9.03 8.57
N SER A 7 17.36 -7.86 8.73
CA SER A 7 17.36 -6.83 7.68
C SER A 7 18.49 -7.15 6.72
N SER A 8 18.23 -7.98 5.71
CA SER A 8 19.15 -8.17 4.59
C SER A 8 19.17 -6.92 3.72
N CYS A 9 19.88 -5.87 4.18
CA CYS A 9 20.36 -4.85 3.28
C CYS A 9 21.54 -5.47 2.50
N MET A 10 21.31 -5.85 1.24
CA MET A 10 22.41 -6.16 0.33
C MET A 10 23.19 -4.87 0.05
N LEU A 11 24.14 -4.54 0.93
CA LEU A 11 25.24 -3.64 0.59
C LEU A 11 26.11 -4.40 -0.42
N ARG A 12 26.12 -3.93 -1.67
CA ARG A 12 26.99 -4.48 -2.71
C ARG A 12 28.47 -4.36 -2.30
N PRO A 13 29.30 -5.34 -2.67
CA PRO A 13 30.75 -5.20 -2.58
C PRO A 13 31.21 -3.99 -3.39
N LYS A 14 32.09 -3.21 -2.78
CA LYS A 14 32.76 -2.06 -3.38
C LYS A 14 33.75 -2.59 -4.42
N ASN A 15 33.29 -2.77 -5.67
CA ASN A 15 34.19 -3.12 -6.77
C ASN A 15 35.16 -1.95 -6.97
N SER A 16 36.41 -2.20 -6.59
CA SER A 16 37.53 -1.31 -6.84
C SER A 16 37.77 -1.22 -8.34
N MET A 17 37.99 0.03 -8.75
CA MET A 17 38.54 0.49 -10.02
C MET A 17 39.33 -0.59 -10.78
N ASP A 18 38.86 -0.89 -12.00
CA ASP A 18 39.75 -0.76 -13.14
C ASP A 18 38.95 -0.42 -14.39
N SER A 19 39.50 0.58 -15.09
CA SER A 19 38.98 1.24 -16.28
C SER A 19 39.03 0.33 -17.51
N LEU A 20 37.92 0.26 -18.26
CA LEU A 20 37.83 0.61 -19.69
C LEU A 20 36.49 0.14 -20.26
N ASP A 21 35.80 1.08 -20.90
CA ASP A 21 34.77 0.94 -21.93
C ASP A 21 34.07 -0.42 -22.09
N SER A 22 32.90 -0.55 -21.47
CA SER A 22 31.78 -1.29 -22.05
C SER A 22 30.49 -0.98 -21.31
N GLN A 23 29.62 -0.19 -21.95
CA GLN A 23 28.15 -0.36 -21.99
C GLN A 23 27.48 -1.18 -20.88
N PHE A 24 27.71 -0.85 -19.61
CA PHE A 24 26.94 -1.49 -18.55
C PHE A 24 25.52 -0.90 -18.60
N PRO A 25 24.47 -1.74 -18.78
CA PRO A 25 23.11 -1.28 -18.81
C PRO A 25 22.81 -0.53 -17.50
N GLU A 26 22.13 0.61 -17.65
CA GLU A 26 21.76 1.55 -16.58
C GLU A 26 21.54 0.84 -15.23
N GLN A 27 22.25 1.32 -14.20
CA GLN A 27 22.13 0.83 -12.84
C GLN A 27 20.66 0.70 -12.44
N LEU A 28 20.21 -0.56 -12.30
CA LEU A 28 18.87 -0.92 -11.84
C LEU A 28 18.54 -0.18 -10.54
N SER A 29 17.40 0.51 -10.57
CA SER A 29 16.75 1.18 -9.45
C SER A 29 16.85 0.38 -8.15
N VAL A 30 17.21 1.01 -7.04
CA VAL A 30 17.18 0.37 -5.72
C VAL A 30 15.72 0.08 -5.36
N THR A 31 15.37 -1.20 -5.35
CA THR A 31 14.14 -1.71 -4.74
C THR A 31 14.37 -1.87 -3.25
N MET A 32 13.64 -1.11 -2.44
CA MET A 32 13.58 -1.34 -1.01
C MET A 32 12.38 -2.23 -0.70
N ILE A 33 12.64 -3.35 -0.03
CA ILE A 33 11.60 -4.23 0.49
C ILE A 33 11.55 -4.00 2.00
N SER A 34 10.42 -3.55 2.50
CA SER A 34 10.15 -3.41 3.92
C SER A 34 9.09 -4.42 4.34
N ARG A 35 9.33 -5.09 5.46
CA ARG A 35 8.37 -6.00 6.11
C ARG A 35 7.88 -5.35 7.40
N GLU A 36 6.57 -5.38 7.61
CA GLU A 36 5.88 -4.89 8.79
C GLU A 36 5.03 -6.04 9.34
N ASP A 37 5.38 -6.55 10.52
CA ASP A 37 4.54 -7.53 11.21
C ASP A 37 3.36 -6.79 11.86
N LEU A 38 2.15 -7.32 11.65
CA LEU A 38 0.91 -6.70 12.08
C LEU A 38 0.38 -7.35 13.37
N PRO A 39 -0.54 -6.69 14.11
CA PRO A 39 -1.16 -7.26 15.31
C PRO A 39 -1.80 -8.63 15.05
N SER A 40 -2.00 -9.44 16.09
CA SER A 40 -2.60 -10.79 15.94
C SER A 40 -4.12 -10.80 15.75
N PHE A 41 -4.73 -9.63 15.54
CA PHE A 41 -6.15 -9.44 15.26
C PHE A 41 -6.34 -8.77 13.91
N SER A 42 -7.44 -9.07 13.22
CA SER A 42 -7.82 -8.40 11.98
C SER A 42 -9.03 -7.50 12.17
N THR A 43 -9.00 -6.34 11.51
CA THR A 43 -10.18 -5.51 11.28
C THR A 43 -11.21 -6.27 10.45
N GLU A 44 -12.48 -6.05 10.75
CA GLU A 44 -13.59 -6.65 10.01
C GLU A 44 -13.69 -6.08 8.58
N ARG A 45 -13.84 -6.95 7.58
CA ARG A 45 -13.94 -6.54 6.16
C ARG A 45 -15.13 -5.64 5.91
N PHE A 46 -16.32 -5.95 6.44
CA PHE A 46 -17.52 -5.14 6.23
C PHE A 46 -17.35 -3.70 6.73
N PHE A 47 -16.68 -3.50 7.86
CA PHE A 47 -16.29 -2.18 8.33
C PHE A 47 -15.35 -1.46 7.34
N MET A 48 -14.35 -2.16 6.78
CA MET A 48 -13.47 -1.56 5.77
C MET A 48 -14.24 -1.18 4.49
N LEU A 49 -15.19 -2.01 4.05
CA LEU A 49 -16.01 -1.75 2.86
C LEU A 49 -16.94 -0.54 3.05
N SER A 50 -17.55 -0.39 4.23
CA SER A 50 -18.37 0.78 4.54
C SER A 50 -17.51 2.05 4.54
N GLU A 51 -16.30 1.99 5.09
CA GLU A 51 -15.36 3.12 5.05
C GLU A 51 -14.90 3.46 3.63
N PHE A 52 -14.67 2.48 2.75
CA PHE A 52 -14.36 2.76 1.34
C PHE A 52 -15.52 3.44 0.63
N HIS A 53 -16.75 2.98 0.86
CA HIS A 53 -17.93 3.59 0.25
C HIS A 53 -18.05 5.08 0.61
N LEU A 54 -17.76 5.42 1.87
CA LEU A 54 -17.81 6.79 2.37
C LEU A 54 -16.63 7.66 1.90
N ASN A 55 -15.41 7.12 1.89
CA ASN A 55 -14.20 7.94 1.76
C ASN A 55 -13.50 7.86 0.39
N ALA A 56 -13.64 6.73 -0.33
CA ALA A 56 -12.99 6.55 -1.62
C ALA A 56 -13.67 7.38 -2.71
N HIS A 57 -12.89 7.84 -3.70
CA HIS A 57 -13.44 8.56 -4.85
C HIS A 57 -14.47 7.71 -5.60
N SER A 58 -14.08 6.47 -5.90
CA SER A 58 -14.85 5.50 -6.65
C SER A 58 -14.35 4.09 -6.33
N ILE A 59 -15.24 3.10 -6.43
CA ILE A 59 -14.89 1.67 -6.42
C ILE A 59 -15.34 1.12 -7.77
N ARG A 60 -14.44 0.48 -8.51
CA ARG A 60 -14.71 -0.08 -9.85
C ARG A 60 -14.22 -1.53 -9.95
N PHE A 61 -14.77 -2.28 -10.89
CA PHE A 61 -14.39 -3.67 -11.14
C PHE A 61 -13.92 -3.85 -12.58
N VAL A 62 -12.87 -4.64 -12.78
CA VAL A 62 -12.32 -4.92 -14.11
C VAL A 62 -13.30 -5.76 -14.94
N SER A 63 -14.09 -6.64 -14.30
CA SER A 63 -15.19 -7.35 -14.96
C SER A 63 -16.11 -6.42 -15.73
N ASP A 64 -16.53 -5.32 -15.10
CA ASP A 64 -17.51 -4.39 -15.65
C ASP A 64 -16.93 -3.62 -16.84
N LEU A 65 -15.60 -3.41 -16.86
CA LEU A 65 -14.89 -2.77 -17.96
C LEU A 65 -14.75 -3.66 -19.21
N GLN A 66 -14.89 -4.99 -19.05
CA GLN A 66 -14.76 -5.93 -20.17
C GLN A 66 -16.09 -6.17 -20.88
N ASP A 67 -17.20 -6.16 -20.15
CA ASP A 67 -18.53 -6.44 -20.68
C ASP A 67 -18.99 -5.41 -21.72
N ASP A 68 -18.55 -4.15 -21.60
CA ASP A 68 -18.88 -3.05 -22.51
C ASP A 68 -18.47 -3.30 -23.97
N PHE A 69 -17.50 -4.19 -24.24
CA PHE A 69 -17.04 -4.50 -25.60
C PHE A 69 -17.87 -5.57 -26.33
N THR A 70 -18.76 -6.28 -25.62
CA THR A 70 -19.31 -7.55 -26.11
C THR A 70 -20.82 -7.55 -26.32
N ILE A 71 -21.48 -6.40 -26.34
CA ILE A 71 -22.92 -6.32 -26.64
C ILE A 71 -23.10 -6.15 -28.16
N PRO A 72 -23.32 -7.23 -28.94
CA PRO A 72 -23.86 -7.08 -30.28
C PRO A 72 -25.28 -6.51 -30.14
N SER A 73 -25.49 -5.38 -30.79
CA SER A 73 -26.79 -4.74 -30.96
C SER A 73 -27.72 -5.62 -31.82
N SER A 74 -28.23 -6.70 -31.24
CA SER A 74 -29.31 -7.53 -31.77
C SER A 74 -30.12 -7.99 -30.58
N SER A 75 -31.42 -7.74 -30.45
CA SER A 75 -32.47 -7.52 -31.44
C SER A 75 -33.76 -7.16 -30.70
N ASN A 76 -34.56 -6.28 -31.32
CA ASN A 76 -36.03 -6.16 -31.24
C ASN A 76 -36.78 -7.13 -30.31
N ASP A 77 -36.94 -6.81 -29.02
CA ASP A 77 -37.95 -7.49 -28.20
C ASP A 77 -38.60 -6.49 -27.21
N ASP A 78 -39.90 -6.27 -27.40
CA ASP A 78 -40.76 -5.25 -26.78
C ASP A 78 -41.19 -5.60 -25.34
N SER A 79 -40.26 -6.00 -24.46
CA SER A 79 -40.61 -6.28 -23.06
C SER A 79 -40.29 -5.10 -22.13
N ASP A 80 -41.32 -4.28 -21.88
CA ASP A 80 -41.39 -3.16 -20.93
C ASP A 80 -41.15 -3.60 -19.46
N VAL A 81 -39.89 -3.83 -19.08
CA VAL A 81 -39.50 -3.86 -17.66
C VAL A 81 -38.44 -2.79 -17.43
N ASP A 82 -38.85 -1.73 -16.75
CA ASP A 82 -38.13 -0.47 -16.51
C ASP A 82 -36.94 -0.65 -15.53
N THR A 83 -35.93 -1.44 -15.92
CA THR A 83 -34.62 -1.52 -15.25
C THR A 83 -33.63 -0.47 -15.74
N SER A 84 -34.01 0.40 -16.69
CA SER A 84 -33.12 1.42 -17.26
C SER A 84 -32.75 2.54 -16.29
N ALA A 85 -33.56 2.81 -15.26
CA ALA A 85 -33.34 3.96 -14.38
C ALA A 85 -32.07 3.85 -13.50
N VAL A 86 -31.61 2.64 -13.16
CA VAL A 86 -30.40 2.44 -12.33
C VAL A 86 -29.11 2.44 -13.18
N LEU A 87 -29.21 2.10 -14.46
CA LEU A 87 -28.06 2.09 -15.39
C LEU A 87 -27.82 3.44 -16.08
N GLU A 88 -28.84 4.27 -16.24
CA GLU A 88 -28.71 5.60 -16.85
C GLU A 88 -27.95 6.62 -15.97
N GLU A 89 -27.90 6.41 -14.65
CA GLU A 89 -27.15 7.30 -13.74
C GLU A 89 -25.62 7.18 -13.91
N PHE A 90 -25.13 6.08 -14.51
CA PHE A 90 -23.70 5.89 -14.80
C PHE A 90 -23.24 6.56 -16.10
N LYS A 91 -24.12 6.75 -17.09
CA LYS A 91 -23.68 7.14 -18.45
C LYS A 91 -23.43 8.63 -18.68
N ASN A 92 -24.01 9.52 -17.86
CA ASN A 92 -24.13 10.93 -18.25
C ASN A 92 -23.33 11.97 -17.44
N GLY A 93 -22.43 11.57 -16.54
CA GLY A 93 -21.61 12.57 -15.84
C GLY A 93 -20.41 12.03 -15.11
N THR A 94 -19.22 12.30 -15.65
CA THR A 94 -17.89 12.17 -14.98
C THR A 94 -17.36 10.74 -14.77
N ASP A 95 -17.43 9.92 -15.81
CA ASP A 95 -16.89 8.55 -15.83
C ASP A 95 -15.36 8.42 -15.83
N SER A 96 -14.64 9.53 -15.69
CA SER A 96 -13.18 9.53 -15.70
C SER A 96 -12.62 8.90 -14.42
N PHE A 97 -11.63 8.03 -14.56
CA PHE A 97 -10.87 7.53 -13.42
C PHE A 97 -10.24 8.68 -12.63
N PRO A 98 -10.20 8.59 -11.28
CA PRO A 98 -9.48 9.56 -10.47
C PRO A 98 -7.97 9.57 -10.79
N PRO A 99 -7.25 10.64 -10.42
CA PRO A 99 -5.82 10.77 -10.72
C PRO A 99 -4.95 9.75 -9.98
N PHE A 100 -5.47 9.11 -8.93
CA PHE A 100 -4.80 8.05 -8.19
C PHE A 100 -5.72 6.84 -8.07
N LEU A 101 -5.21 5.66 -8.43
CA LEU A 101 -5.89 4.40 -8.25
C LEU A 101 -5.04 3.44 -7.44
N ILE A 102 -5.69 2.81 -6.48
CA ILE A 102 -5.19 1.58 -5.87
C ILE A 102 -5.83 0.42 -6.63
N PHE A 103 -4.99 -0.40 -7.24
CA PHE A 103 -5.43 -1.65 -7.84
C PHE A 103 -5.27 -2.77 -6.82
N TYR A 104 -6.39 -3.21 -6.25
CA TYR A 104 -6.46 -4.25 -5.24
C TYR A 104 -6.80 -5.61 -5.87
N ILE A 105 -6.06 -6.65 -5.51
CA ILE A 105 -6.30 -8.02 -6.00
C ILE A 105 -6.22 -9.00 -4.83
N LEU A 106 -7.23 -9.86 -4.69
CA LEU A 106 -7.20 -10.99 -3.78
C LEU A 106 -6.54 -12.20 -4.45
N TRP A 107 -5.32 -12.55 -4.04
CA TRP A 107 -4.60 -13.74 -4.48
C TRP A 107 -5.11 -14.98 -3.75
N ARG A 108 -6.19 -15.56 -4.28
CA ARG A 108 -6.90 -16.69 -3.69
C ARG A 108 -6.12 -18.02 -3.78
N PRO A 109 -6.40 -19.01 -2.92
CA PRO A 109 -5.75 -20.33 -2.98
C PRO A 109 -6.02 -21.15 -4.24
N ASP A 110 -7.15 -20.92 -4.91
CA ASP A 110 -7.55 -21.56 -6.19
C ASP A 110 -6.84 -20.98 -7.41
N MET A 111 -6.19 -19.82 -7.25
CA MET A 111 -5.35 -19.23 -8.29
C MET A 111 -3.98 -19.93 -8.38
N THR A 112 -3.12 -19.43 -9.25
CA THR A 112 -1.78 -19.96 -9.41
C THR A 112 -0.90 -19.81 -8.16
N LYS A 113 -0.07 -20.82 -7.90
CA LYS A 113 0.92 -20.84 -6.81
C LYS A 113 2.26 -20.20 -7.22
N SER A 114 2.41 -19.84 -8.49
CA SER A 114 3.62 -19.18 -8.99
C SER A 114 3.42 -17.67 -9.05
N ALA A 115 4.36 -16.92 -8.46
CA ALA A 115 4.35 -15.47 -8.51
C ALA A 115 4.43 -14.90 -9.94
N GLU A 116 5.16 -15.57 -10.83
CA GLU A 116 5.31 -15.18 -12.24
C GLU A 116 4.01 -15.43 -13.03
N ALA A 117 3.41 -16.60 -12.84
CA ALA A 117 2.11 -16.91 -13.42
C ALA A 117 1.05 -15.94 -12.89
N PHE A 118 1.06 -15.60 -11.60
CA PHE A 118 0.10 -14.67 -11.02
C PHE A 118 0.19 -13.28 -11.66
N ALA A 119 1.42 -12.80 -11.86
CA ALA A 119 1.65 -11.51 -12.51
C ALA A 119 1.21 -11.50 -13.98
N SER A 120 1.50 -12.57 -14.73
CA SER A 120 1.21 -12.65 -16.16
C SER A 120 -0.25 -12.98 -16.48
N GLU A 121 -0.90 -13.84 -15.69
CA GLU A 121 -2.26 -14.34 -15.94
C GLU A 121 -3.34 -13.45 -15.30
N HIS A 122 -3.03 -12.74 -14.20
CA HIS A 122 -4.04 -11.95 -13.48
C HIS A 122 -3.75 -10.46 -13.44
N ILE A 123 -2.51 -10.06 -13.10
CA ILE A 123 -2.18 -8.62 -12.97
C ILE A 123 -2.13 -7.96 -14.36
N LEU A 124 -1.39 -8.55 -15.30
CA LEU A 124 -1.14 -7.93 -16.60
C LEU A 124 -2.42 -7.73 -17.46
N PRO A 125 -3.31 -8.73 -17.63
CA PRO A 125 -4.52 -8.56 -18.43
C PRO A 125 -5.47 -7.53 -17.80
N ALA A 126 -5.49 -7.45 -16.48
CA ALA A 126 -6.33 -6.49 -15.80
C ALA A 126 -5.76 -5.06 -15.89
N VAL A 127 -4.44 -4.89 -15.86
CA VAL A 127 -3.80 -3.60 -16.20
C VAL A 127 -4.14 -3.20 -17.63
N GLU A 128 -4.14 -4.14 -18.58
CA GLU A 128 -4.55 -3.89 -19.98
C GLU A 128 -5.98 -3.36 -20.09
N ALA A 129 -6.92 -4.01 -19.39
CA ALA A 129 -8.31 -3.57 -19.33
C ALA A 129 -8.46 -2.17 -18.71
N VAL A 130 -7.63 -1.80 -17.73
CA VAL A 130 -7.61 -0.42 -17.20
C VAL A 130 -7.02 0.55 -18.21
N GLN A 131 -5.93 0.16 -18.90
CA GLN A 131 -5.26 0.98 -19.91
C GLN A 131 -6.15 1.31 -21.11
N SER A 132 -7.11 0.44 -21.46
CA SER A 132 -8.06 0.73 -22.54
C SER A 132 -9.04 1.85 -22.20
N HIS A 133 -9.23 2.16 -20.90
CA HIS A 133 -10.18 3.18 -20.44
C HIS A 133 -9.51 4.44 -19.86
N THR A 134 -8.23 4.38 -19.49
CA THR A 134 -7.50 5.56 -19.00
C THR A 134 -6.02 5.57 -19.39
N VAL A 135 -5.47 6.77 -19.55
CA VAL A 135 -4.03 6.95 -19.78
C VAL A 135 -3.30 6.86 -18.45
N ILE A 136 -2.58 5.76 -18.26
CA ILE A 136 -1.75 5.58 -17.07
C ILE A 136 -0.49 6.43 -17.19
N ALA A 137 -0.21 7.23 -16.16
CA ALA A 137 1.07 7.93 -16.04
C ALA A 137 2.19 6.88 -15.90
N PRO A 138 3.18 6.86 -16.80
CA PRO A 138 4.33 6.02 -16.58
C PRO A 138 5.06 6.49 -15.32
N SER A 139 5.67 5.55 -14.61
CA SER A 139 6.59 5.89 -13.53
C SER A 139 7.69 6.79 -14.07
N GLU A 140 7.97 7.92 -13.40
CA GLU A 140 8.98 8.94 -13.82
C GLU A 140 10.36 8.40 -14.29
N GLU A 141 10.69 7.14 -14.04
CA GLU A 141 11.88 6.50 -14.61
C GLU A 141 11.87 6.49 -16.14
N GLU A 142 10.72 6.18 -16.76
CA GLU A 142 10.59 6.28 -18.21
C GLU A 142 10.70 7.73 -18.69
N LYS A 143 10.22 8.71 -17.89
CA LYS A 143 10.39 10.13 -18.22
C LYS A 143 11.86 10.54 -18.23
N LYS A 144 12.69 10.00 -17.32
CA LYS A 144 14.13 10.24 -17.32
C LYS A 144 14.81 9.58 -18.52
N LYS A 145 14.50 8.32 -18.82
CA LYS A 145 15.03 7.63 -20.01
C LYS A 145 14.67 8.35 -21.31
N ALA A 146 13.42 8.81 -21.44
CA ALA A 146 12.97 9.58 -22.60
C ALA A 146 13.71 10.91 -22.76
N ARG A 147 14.13 11.55 -21.66
CA ARG A 147 14.91 12.81 -21.71
C ARG A 147 16.40 12.58 -21.98
N SER A 148 16.95 11.45 -21.56
CA SER A 148 18.38 11.14 -21.75
C SER A 148 18.70 10.49 -23.10
N GLY A 149 17.71 9.90 -23.77
CA GLY A 149 17.91 9.11 -24.99
C GLY A 149 18.02 9.89 -26.30
N ASP A 150 17.66 11.17 -26.36
CA ASP A 150 17.65 11.96 -27.61
C ASP A 150 18.80 12.98 -27.70
N GLY A 151 19.88 12.72 -26.96
CA GLY A 151 21.17 13.36 -27.15
C GLY A 151 21.88 12.81 -28.39
N THR A 152 21.20 12.73 -29.54
CA THR A 152 21.90 12.70 -30.82
C THR A 152 22.58 14.06 -30.92
N THR A 153 23.84 14.11 -30.53
CA THR A 153 24.75 15.23 -30.75
C THR A 153 24.84 15.46 -32.24
N THR A 154 23.90 16.25 -32.78
CA THR A 154 24.10 16.89 -34.08
C THR A 154 25.39 17.70 -33.92
N PRO A 155 26.45 17.40 -34.68
CA PRO A 155 27.72 18.11 -34.54
C PRO A 155 27.51 19.51 -35.10
N THR A 156 27.22 20.47 -34.23
CA THR A 156 27.29 21.89 -34.56
C THR A 156 28.77 22.26 -34.68
N ASN A 157 29.29 22.17 -35.91
CA ASN A 157 30.52 22.81 -36.33
C ASN A 157 30.36 24.34 -36.17
N GLY A 158 30.75 24.86 -35.00
CA GLY A 158 30.77 26.28 -34.69
C GLY A 158 32.19 26.72 -34.30
N CYS A 159 32.87 27.35 -35.26
CA CYS A 159 34.19 27.96 -35.14
C CYS A 159 34.24 28.95 -33.96
N ARG A 160 35.20 28.75 -33.04
CA ARG A 160 35.57 29.71 -31.99
C ARG A 160 36.50 30.78 -32.56
N THR A 161 36.19 32.06 -32.35
CA THR A 161 37.17 33.14 -32.26
C THR A 161 37.36 33.56 -30.79
N PRO A 162 38.59 33.87 -30.35
CA PRO A 162 38.88 34.31 -28.99
C PRO A 162 39.13 35.83 -28.92
N THR A 163 38.43 36.51 -28.03
CA THR A 163 38.77 37.82 -27.43
C THR A 163 37.76 38.04 -26.31
N GLY A 164 38.05 38.48 -25.10
CA GLY A 164 39.26 39.01 -24.49
C GLY A 164 38.88 39.35 -23.04
N ASP A 165 39.89 39.62 -22.25
CA ASP A 165 39.88 39.76 -20.79
C ASP A 165 38.93 40.83 -20.25
N GLN A 166 38.30 40.57 -19.10
CA GLN A 166 38.28 41.52 -17.98
C GLN A 166 37.84 40.87 -16.66
N GLU A 167 38.78 40.93 -15.72
CA GLU A 167 38.61 40.70 -14.30
C GLU A 167 37.64 41.71 -13.69
N LYS A 168 36.74 41.26 -12.81
CA LYS A 168 36.42 41.95 -11.55
C LYS A 168 35.61 41.06 -10.60
N GLU A 169 36.27 40.77 -9.48
CA GLU A 169 35.70 40.34 -8.22
C GLU A 169 34.53 41.23 -7.77
N SER A 170 33.44 40.61 -7.35
CA SER A 170 32.64 41.13 -6.24
C SER A 170 31.94 39.97 -5.53
N ASP A 171 32.42 39.70 -4.32
CA ASP A 171 31.74 38.89 -3.31
C ASP A 171 30.37 39.48 -3.00
N PHE A 172 29.31 38.73 -3.30
CA PHE A 172 28.01 38.95 -2.68
C PHE A 172 27.31 37.62 -2.43
N ALA A 173 27.41 37.16 -1.18
CA ALA A 173 26.68 36.01 -0.66
C ALA A 173 25.18 36.34 -0.52
N GLY A 174 24.45 36.24 -1.63
CA GLY A 174 23.00 36.14 -1.66
C GLY A 174 22.59 34.71 -1.96
N ARG A 175 22.23 33.95 -0.93
CA ARG A 175 21.72 32.58 -1.04
C ARG A 175 20.40 32.62 -1.83
N GLU A 176 20.46 32.30 -3.11
CA GLU A 176 19.31 32.09 -3.97
C GLU A 176 18.47 30.96 -3.39
N HIS A 177 17.28 31.30 -2.88
CA HIS A 177 16.22 30.34 -2.70
C HIS A 177 15.86 29.82 -4.09
N ASP A 178 16.01 28.50 -4.28
CA ASP A 178 15.52 27.77 -5.44
C ASP A 178 14.13 28.27 -5.81
N SER A 179 14.10 29.10 -6.85
CA SER A 179 12.89 29.55 -7.47
C SER A 179 12.26 28.30 -8.05
N VAL A 180 11.18 27.86 -7.40
CA VAL A 180 10.20 26.93 -7.96
C VAL A 180 9.60 27.65 -9.16
N THR A 181 10.32 27.62 -10.28
CA THR A 181 9.90 28.19 -11.55
C THR A 181 8.56 27.57 -11.89
N SER A 182 7.56 28.46 -11.90
CA SER A 182 6.22 28.27 -12.42
C SER A 182 6.30 27.57 -13.79
N SER A 183 6.13 26.25 -13.77
CA SER A 183 5.81 25.43 -14.94
C SER A 183 4.33 25.62 -15.21
N SER A 184 4.01 26.80 -15.74
CA SER A 184 2.67 27.24 -16.10
C SER A 184 2.31 26.68 -17.49
N LEU A 185 1.08 26.16 -17.58
CA LEU A 185 0.34 25.72 -18.77
C LEU A 185 0.56 24.31 -19.35
N SER A 186 1.71 23.65 -19.18
CA SER A 186 1.83 22.20 -19.52
C SER A 186 1.20 21.27 -18.46
N SER A 187 0.78 21.82 -17.31
CA SER A 187 0.26 21.07 -16.16
C SER A 187 -1.20 20.61 -16.32
N LEU A 188 -2.00 21.25 -17.17
CA LEU A 188 -3.41 20.91 -17.32
C LEU A 188 -3.63 19.57 -18.03
N THR A 189 -2.75 19.19 -18.98
CA THR A 189 -2.80 17.86 -19.61
C THR A 189 -2.15 16.77 -18.75
N GLU A 190 -1.25 17.15 -17.84
CA GLU A 190 -0.66 16.20 -16.88
C GLU A 190 -1.69 15.76 -15.81
N ASN A 191 -2.73 16.58 -15.57
CA ASN A 191 -3.82 16.27 -14.65
C ASN A 191 -4.73 15.11 -15.12
N ARG A 192 -4.66 14.70 -16.39
CA ARG A 192 -5.51 13.60 -16.90
C ARG A 192 -4.89 12.21 -16.77
N ARG A 193 -3.65 12.10 -16.30
CA ARG A 193 -2.99 10.79 -16.20
C ARG A 193 -3.23 10.16 -14.85
N THR A 194 -3.72 8.92 -14.85
CA THR A 194 -3.97 8.14 -13.65
C THR A 194 -2.69 7.47 -13.18
N ARG A 195 -2.40 7.51 -11.87
CA ARG A 195 -1.26 6.82 -11.26
C ARG A 195 -1.75 5.55 -10.57
N LEU A 196 -1.11 4.43 -10.87
CA LEU A 196 -1.44 3.14 -10.24
C LEU A 196 -0.51 2.79 -9.09
N TYR A 197 -1.09 2.24 -8.03
CA TYR A 197 -0.40 1.52 -6.97
C TYR A 197 -1.03 0.14 -6.83
N LEU A 198 -0.22 -0.92 -6.76
CA LEU A 198 -0.73 -2.28 -6.64
C LEU A 198 -0.81 -2.69 -5.17
N VAL A 199 -1.96 -3.24 -4.77
CA VAL A 199 -2.12 -3.91 -3.48
C VAL A 199 -2.58 -5.35 -3.74
N VAL A 200 -1.84 -6.31 -3.22
CA VAL A 200 -2.18 -7.73 -3.31
C VAL A 200 -2.51 -8.23 -1.91
N GLU A 201 -3.61 -8.94 -1.77
CA GLU A 201 -4.00 -9.63 -0.55
C GLU A 201 -3.78 -11.12 -0.75
N ARG A 202 -2.82 -11.71 -0.05
CA ARG A 202 -2.56 -13.15 -0.07
C ARG A 202 -3.10 -13.76 1.20
N THR A 203 -4.28 -14.36 1.09
CA THR A 203 -4.90 -15.12 2.17
C THR A 203 -4.91 -16.59 1.80
N ASN A 204 -4.12 -17.39 2.50
CA ASN A 204 -4.17 -18.85 2.38
C ASN A 204 -4.45 -19.41 3.77
N PRO A 205 -5.73 -19.74 4.09
CA PRO A 205 -6.07 -20.33 5.37
C PRO A 205 -5.26 -21.59 5.59
N PHE A 206 -4.67 -21.73 6.78
CA PHE A 206 -4.06 -22.99 7.18
C PHE A 206 -5.18 -24.02 7.33
N GLN A 207 -5.14 -25.10 6.54
CA GLN A 207 -6.07 -26.22 6.65
C GLN A 207 -5.41 -27.27 7.53
N ASP A 208 -6.00 -27.52 8.69
CA ASP A 208 -5.68 -28.72 9.46
C ASP A 208 -6.42 -29.89 8.80
N ASP A 209 -5.67 -30.82 8.20
CA ASP A 209 -6.22 -32.00 7.52
C ASP A 209 -7.05 -32.91 8.48
N ASP A 210 -7.04 -32.62 9.78
CA ASP A 210 -7.62 -33.44 10.84
C ASP A 210 -9.01 -32.94 11.34
N ASP A 211 -9.49 -31.76 10.93
CA ASP A 211 -10.70 -31.13 11.49
C ASP A 211 -12.04 -31.68 10.94
N ASP A 212 -12.05 -32.48 9.88
CA ASP A 212 -13.30 -32.97 9.26
C ASP A 212 -13.97 -34.14 10.01
N ASN A 213 -13.37 -34.67 11.08
CA ASN A 213 -13.90 -35.81 11.85
C ASN A 213 -14.29 -35.47 13.31
N ASP A 214 -14.76 -34.25 13.56
CA ASP A 214 -15.22 -33.83 14.89
C ASP A 214 -16.60 -34.40 15.24
N ASP A 215 -16.67 -35.70 15.52
CA ASP A 215 -17.81 -36.40 16.13
C ASP A 215 -17.93 -36.06 17.64
N GLY A 216 -17.80 -34.77 18.00
CA GLY A 216 -18.20 -34.19 19.29
C GLY A 216 -17.55 -34.82 20.52
N LYS A 217 -16.36 -35.41 20.40
CA LYS A 217 -15.62 -35.90 21.56
C LYS A 217 -14.70 -34.79 22.04
N ASP A 218 -15.02 -34.23 23.21
CA ASP A 218 -14.15 -33.40 24.05
C ASP A 218 -12.81 -34.12 24.33
N GLN A 219 -11.92 -34.17 23.34
CA GLN A 219 -10.57 -34.65 23.49
C GLN A 219 -9.73 -33.45 23.88
N SER A 220 -9.30 -33.40 25.14
CA SER A 220 -8.30 -32.46 25.61
C SER A 220 -7.05 -32.61 24.75
N THR A 221 -6.85 -31.72 23.77
CA THR A 221 -5.66 -31.71 22.93
C THR A 221 -4.44 -31.58 23.82
N SER A 222 -3.46 -32.45 23.65
CA SER A 222 -2.28 -32.41 24.51
C SER A 222 -1.48 -31.12 24.24
N PRO A 223 -0.76 -30.58 25.25
CA PRO A 223 0.12 -29.42 25.03
C PRO A 223 1.16 -29.62 23.92
N ILE A 224 1.57 -30.87 23.68
CA ILE A 224 2.53 -31.25 22.64
C ILE A 224 1.90 -31.11 21.25
N GLU A 225 0.67 -31.59 21.06
CA GLU A 225 -0.07 -31.45 19.80
C GLU A 225 -0.35 -29.98 19.47
N MET A 226 -0.75 -29.18 20.46
CA MET A 226 -0.92 -27.73 20.29
C MET A 226 0.37 -27.04 19.83
N GLN A 227 1.51 -27.40 20.41
CA GLN A 227 2.79 -26.84 20.00
C GLN A 227 3.15 -27.24 18.56
N GLN A 228 2.97 -28.51 18.19
CA GLN A 228 3.22 -28.98 16.83
C GLN A 228 2.32 -28.30 15.79
N LYS A 229 1.04 -28.09 16.12
CA LYS A 229 0.09 -27.35 15.28
C LYS A 229 0.55 -25.92 15.04
N HIS A 230 0.96 -25.21 16.09
CA HIS A 230 1.49 -23.85 15.98
C HIS A 230 2.79 -23.80 15.13
N GLU A 231 3.69 -24.78 15.27
CA GLU A 231 4.91 -24.86 14.47
C GLU A 231 4.61 -25.08 12.97
N LYS A 232 3.66 -25.97 12.64
CA LYS A 232 3.21 -26.18 11.25
C LYS A 232 2.58 -24.92 10.66
N GLN A 233 1.71 -24.25 11.43
CA GLN A 233 1.06 -23.01 11.02
C GLN A 233 2.08 -21.89 10.75
N GLN A 234 3.10 -21.76 11.60
CA GLN A 234 4.19 -20.80 11.40
C GLN A 234 5.01 -21.10 10.14
N GLN A 235 5.36 -22.37 9.89
CA GLN A 235 6.10 -22.78 8.69
C GLN A 235 5.30 -22.50 7.42
N HIS A 236 3.99 -22.79 7.43
CA HIS A 236 3.09 -22.47 6.32
C HIS A 236 3.08 -20.95 6.06
N PHE A 237 2.90 -20.15 7.10
CA PHE A 237 2.89 -18.68 6.98
C PHE A 237 4.22 -18.12 6.43
N GLU A 238 5.36 -18.68 6.84
CA GLU A 238 6.68 -18.31 6.31
C GLU A 238 6.81 -18.64 4.82
N SER A 239 6.26 -19.78 4.37
CA SER A 239 6.26 -20.16 2.96
C SER A 239 5.43 -19.20 2.10
N GLU A 240 4.25 -18.78 2.58
CA GLU A 240 3.39 -17.79 1.92
C GLU A 240 4.05 -16.40 1.88
N THR A 241 4.75 -16.03 2.95
CA THR A 241 5.53 -14.78 3.01
C THR A 241 6.66 -14.79 1.97
N ALA A 242 7.38 -15.90 1.83
CA ALA A 242 8.43 -16.04 0.82
C ALA A 242 7.87 -15.95 -0.60
N LEU A 243 6.69 -16.51 -0.85
CA LEU A 243 6.00 -16.41 -2.14
C LEU A 243 5.60 -14.95 -2.46
N ALA A 244 5.08 -14.22 -1.48
CA ALA A 244 4.77 -12.79 -1.61
C ALA A 244 6.03 -11.95 -1.89
N GLU A 245 7.15 -12.22 -1.21
CA GLU A 245 8.42 -11.56 -1.53
C GLU A 245 8.89 -11.86 -2.96
N ASN A 246 8.71 -13.09 -3.44
CA ASN A 246 9.02 -13.45 -4.82
C ASN A 246 8.16 -12.68 -5.82
N LEU A 247 6.86 -12.49 -5.54
CA LEU A 247 5.99 -11.63 -6.35
C LEU A 247 6.50 -10.18 -6.38
N ALA A 248 6.85 -9.62 -5.22
CA ALA A 248 7.36 -8.25 -5.17
C ALA A 248 8.67 -8.09 -5.98
N ARG A 249 9.58 -9.07 -5.92
CA ARG A 249 10.82 -9.08 -6.73
C ARG A 249 10.52 -9.24 -8.22
N HIS A 250 9.59 -10.13 -8.58
CA HIS A 250 9.20 -10.34 -9.98
C HIS A 250 8.56 -9.08 -10.57
N MET A 251 7.66 -8.43 -9.84
CA MET A 251 7.08 -7.12 -10.20
C MET A 251 8.15 -6.03 -10.38
N ALA A 252 9.20 -6.05 -9.55
CA ALA A 252 10.30 -5.11 -9.65
C ALA A 252 11.13 -5.28 -10.94
N SER A 253 11.27 -6.51 -11.43
CA SER A 253 12.05 -6.84 -12.64
C SER A 253 11.20 -6.95 -13.91
N HIS A 254 9.88 -7.00 -13.80
CA HIS A 254 8.98 -7.14 -14.94
C HIS A 254 8.94 -5.84 -15.76
N SER A 255 9.44 -5.88 -17.00
CA SER A 255 9.64 -4.70 -17.87
C SER A 255 8.42 -3.77 -17.96
N ARG A 256 7.23 -4.34 -18.21
CA ARG A 256 5.99 -3.57 -18.35
C ARG A 256 5.34 -3.19 -17.02
N LEU A 257 5.10 -4.13 -16.12
CA LEU A 257 4.41 -3.84 -14.85
C LEU A 257 5.20 -2.85 -13.98
N ARG A 258 6.54 -2.91 -14.04
CA ARG A 258 7.44 -2.00 -13.32
C ARG A 258 7.31 -0.54 -13.76
N SER A 259 6.96 -0.27 -15.02
CA SER A 259 6.76 1.09 -15.50
C SER A 259 5.35 1.62 -15.23
N VAL A 260 4.37 0.73 -15.11
CA VAL A 260 2.98 1.06 -14.83
C VAL A 260 2.74 1.42 -13.36
N PHE A 261 3.26 0.60 -12.42
CA PHE A 261 3.00 0.80 -11.00
C PHE A 261 4.05 1.65 -10.31
N HIS A 262 3.61 2.48 -9.36
CA HIS A 262 4.51 3.28 -8.51
C HIS A 262 5.14 2.48 -7.36
N GLY A 263 4.53 1.36 -6.98
CA GLY A 263 4.96 0.46 -5.92
C GLY A 263 3.95 -0.69 -5.77
N ILE A 264 4.29 -1.64 -4.90
CA ILE A 264 3.39 -2.73 -4.53
C ILE A 264 3.41 -2.93 -3.02
N THR A 265 2.23 -3.14 -2.44
CA THR A 265 2.06 -3.64 -1.07
C THR A 265 1.38 -5.00 -1.13
N ILE A 266 1.91 -5.98 -0.41
CA ILE A 266 1.35 -7.33 -0.32
C ILE A 266 1.02 -7.61 1.14
N GLY A 267 -0.26 -7.78 1.45
CA GLY A 267 -0.72 -8.33 2.72
C GLY A 267 -0.65 -9.84 2.67
N VAL A 268 -0.11 -10.48 3.70
CA VAL A 268 -0.09 -11.93 3.84
C VAL A 268 -0.75 -12.28 5.16
N ALA A 269 -1.72 -13.19 5.13
CA ALA A 269 -2.36 -13.70 6.34
C ALA A 269 -2.71 -15.19 6.24
N ASN A 270 -2.65 -15.87 7.38
CA ASN A 270 -2.97 -17.30 7.50
C ASN A 270 -4.46 -17.58 7.84
N HIS A 271 -5.32 -16.56 7.85
CA HIS A 271 -6.72 -16.68 8.29
C HIS A 271 -7.69 -16.06 7.25
N LYS A 272 -8.78 -16.77 6.90
CA LYS A 272 -9.76 -16.37 5.84
C LYS A 272 -10.33 -14.94 5.99
N ARG A 273 -10.60 -14.53 7.23
CA ARG A 273 -11.14 -13.19 7.57
C ARG A 273 -10.10 -12.07 7.52
N ALA A 274 -8.81 -12.39 7.64
CA ALA A 274 -7.78 -11.37 7.68
C ALA A 274 -7.65 -10.66 6.32
N ALA A 275 -7.40 -9.35 6.34
CA ALA A 275 -7.20 -8.56 5.12
C ALA A 275 -6.14 -7.45 5.29
N PRO A 276 -4.89 -7.78 5.65
CA PRO A 276 -3.80 -6.81 5.88
C PRO A 276 -3.50 -5.87 4.70
N GLY A 277 -3.72 -6.31 3.46
CA GLY A 277 -3.63 -5.50 2.24
C GLY A 277 -4.82 -4.56 2.09
N LEU A 278 -6.04 -5.04 2.34
CA LEU A 278 -7.23 -4.18 2.33
C LEU A 278 -7.16 -3.09 3.41
N ASP A 279 -6.67 -3.42 4.61
CA ASP A 279 -6.37 -2.44 5.67
C ASP A 279 -5.35 -1.39 5.20
N ALA A 280 -4.36 -1.79 4.39
CA ALA A 280 -3.41 -0.84 3.80
C ALA A 280 -4.11 0.16 2.86
N CYS A 281 -5.06 -0.33 2.06
CA CYS A 281 -5.89 0.52 1.19
C CYS A 281 -6.72 1.51 2.02
N LEU A 282 -7.32 1.04 3.11
CA LEU A 282 -8.12 1.87 4.01
C LEU A 282 -7.28 3.00 4.62
N ASN A 283 -6.11 2.66 5.13
CA ASN A 283 -5.16 3.64 5.66
C ASN A 283 -4.77 4.71 4.62
N ALA A 284 -4.61 4.32 3.35
CA ALA A 284 -4.32 5.26 2.26
C ALA A 284 -5.49 6.18 1.94
N ILE A 285 -6.72 5.64 1.86
CA ILE A 285 -7.93 6.39 1.54
C ILE A 285 -8.32 7.35 2.68
N ASN A 286 -8.12 6.94 3.93
CA ASN A 286 -8.38 7.76 5.11
C ASN A 286 -7.30 8.81 5.39
N PHE A 287 -6.19 8.79 4.64
CA PHE A 287 -5.17 9.83 4.73
C PHE A 287 -5.80 11.21 4.40
N GLY A 288 -5.65 12.18 5.31
CA GLY A 288 -6.23 13.51 5.14
C GLY A 288 -7.73 13.62 5.42
N ALA A 289 -8.40 12.56 5.91
CA ALA A 289 -9.85 12.60 6.18
C ALA A 289 -10.28 13.74 7.11
N ARG A 290 -9.43 14.10 8.08
CA ARG A 290 -9.68 15.25 8.98
C ARG A 290 -9.79 16.56 8.21
N ASP A 291 -8.98 16.78 7.18
CA ASP A 291 -9.02 18.00 6.38
C ASP A 291 -10.24 18.03 5.46
N ARG A 292 -10.59 16.89 4.86
CA ARG A 292 -11.79 16.75 4.02
C ARG A 292 -13.07 17.11 4.77
N ARG A 293 -13.22 16.61 6.00
CA ARG A 293 -14.36 16.92 6.88
C ARG A 293 -14.51 18.41 7.22
N LYS A 294 -13.46 19.23 7.08
CA LYS A 294 -13.55 20.70 7.30
C LYS A 294 -14.25 21.40 6.12
N ILE A 295 -14.16 20.84 4.92
CA ILE A 295 -14.77 21.40 3.70
C ILE A 295 -16.20 20.91 3.55
N SER A 296 -16.37 19.59 3.52
CA SER A 296 -17.68 18.94 3.38
C SER A 296 -17.62 17.54 3.99
N ARG A 297 -18.75 17.07 4.52
CA ARG A 297 -18.89 15.68 4.97
C ARG A 297 -18.81 14.69 3.79
N ASP A 298 -19.17 15.16 2.61
CA ASP A 298 -19.23 14.33 1.39
C ASP A 298 -17.97 14.48 0.52
N ALA A 299 -16.96 15.22 1.00
CA ALA A 299 -15.69 15.36 0.30
C ALA A 299 -14.91 14.04 0.30
N LYS A 300 -14.91 13.37 -0.83
CA LYS A 300 -14.13 12.14 -1.08
C LYS A 300 -12.66 12.44 -1.33
N CYS A 301 -11.80 11.45 -1.14
CA CYS A 301 -10.38 11.57 -1.48
C CYS A 301 -10.18 11.51 -3.01
N HIS A 302 -8.95 11.75 -3.48
CA HIS A 302 -8.57 11.59 -4.90
C HIS A 302 -8.11 10.18 -5.26
N ILE A 303 -8.37 9.19 -4.40
CA ILE A 303 -7.99 7.80 -4.59
C ILE A 303 -9.25 7.00 -4.94
N GLY A 304 -9.24 6.35 -6.10
CA GLY A 304 -10.18 5.28 -6.42
C GLY A 304 -9.61 3.91 -6.11
N LEU A 305 -10.50 2.96 -5.85
CA LEU A 305 -10.18 1.54 -5.69
C LEU A 305 -10.66 0.79 -6.93
N ILE A 306 -9.83 -0.09 -7.47
CA ILE A 306 -10.22 -1.00 -8.54
C ILE A 306 -9.87 -2.44 -8.15
N CYS A 307 -10.78 -3.38 -8.44
CA CYS A 307 -10.63 -4.81 -8.13
C CYS A 307 -10.90 -5.65 -9.38
N LEU A 308 -10.49 -6.93 -9.41
CA LEU A 308 -10.83 -7.79 -10.55
C LEU A 308 -12.33 -8.07 -10.57
N THR A 309 -12.85 -8.49 -9.41
CA THR A 309 -14.27 -8.81 -9.22
C THR A 309 -14.79 -8.25 -7.89
N PRO A 310 -16.11 -8.08 -7.73
CA PRO A 310 -16.70 -7.70 -6.44
C PRO A 310 -16.36 -8.66 -5.29
N ASN A 311 -16.18 -9.95 -5.59
CA ASN A 311 -15.88 -10.98 -4.61
C ASN A 311 -14.50 -10.81 -3.95
N ASP A 312 -13.56 -10.14 -4.62
CA ASP A 312 -12.21 -9.91 -4.06
C ASP A 312 -12.26 -9.04 -2.79
N LEU A 313 -13.24 -8.13 -2.73
CA LEU A 313 -13.46 -7.25 -1.57
C LEU A 313 -14.13 -8.00 -0.41
N LEU A 314 -15.03 -8.94 -0.72
CA LEU A 314 -15.74 -9.74 0.29
C LEU A 314 -14.81 -10.74 0.99
N GLY A 315 -13.86 -11.32 0.25
CA GLY A 315 -12.87 -12.25 0.80
C GLY A 315 -13.23 -13.72 0.66
N LEU A 316 -12.62 -14.53 1.51
CA LEU A 316 -12.76 -15.99 1.50
C LEU A 316 -13.75 -16.51 2.54
N ASP A 317 -14.27 -15.63 3.40
CA ASP A 317 -15.19 -16.04 4.46
C ASP A 317 -16.62 -16.14 3.94
N LYS A 318 -17.08 -17.37 3.72
CA LYS A 318 -18.43 -17.66 3.23
C LYS A 318 -19.50 -17.41 4.29
N ASP A 319 -19.14 -17.60 5.55
CA ASP A 319 -20.07 -17.65 6.67
C ASP A 319 -20.43 -16.24 7.17
N GLY A 320 -19.64 -15.23 6.77
CA GLY A 320 -19.87 -13.84 7.14
C GLY A 320 -19.77 -13.61 8.64
N GLU A 321 -18.91 -14.35 9.32
CA GLU A 321 -18.74 -14.21 10.77
C GLU A 321 -18.23 -12.81 11.11
N THR A 322 -18.95 -12.13 12.00
CA THR A 322 -18.66 -10.73 12.38
C THR A 322 -17.56 -10.61 13.44
N ASP A 323 -17.19 -11.70 14.09
CA ASP A 323 -16.19 -11.67 15.16
C ASP A 323 -14.77 -11.50 14.60
N ALA A 324 -13.96 -10.74 15.34
CA ALA A 324 -12.56 -10.54 14.98
C ALA A 324 -11.79 -11.88 15.07
N ALA A 325 -11.07 -12.20 14.00
CA ALA A 325 -10.17 -13.35 14.02
C ALA A 325 -9.06 -13.14 15.05
N GLN A 326 -8.87 -14.13 15.92
CA GLN A 326 -7.77 -14.18 16.89
C GLN A 326 -6.65 -15.11 16.40
N ASN A 327 -5.47 -14.99 17.00
CA ASN A 327 -4.29 -15.81 16.68
C ASN A 327 -3.92 -15.77 15.19
N VAL A 328 -4.16 -14.61 14.56
CA VAL A 328 -3.83 -14.39 13.15
C VAL A 328 -2.34 -14.10 13.03
N LEU A 329 -1.65 -14.82 12.16
CA LEU A 329 -0.34 -14.43 11.67
C LEU A 329 -0.56 -13.55 10.43
N GLN A 330 -0.13 -12.30 10.51
CA GLN A 330 -0.21 -11.38 9.39
C GLN A 330 1.00 -10.47 9.29
N THR A 331 1.41 -10.22 8.06
CA THR A 331 2.54 -9.35 7.74
C THR A 331 2.24 -8.58 6.48
N ARG A 332 2.86 -7.41 6.34
CA ARG A 332 2.75 -6.54 5.17
C ARG A 332 4.12 -6.35 4.57
N ILE A 333 4.25 -6.71 3.31
CA ILE A 333 5.45 -6.47 2.51
C ILE A 333 5.16 -5.25 1.65
N SER A 334 5.94 -4.20 1.80
CA SER A 334 5.85 -3.03 0.91
C SER A 334 7.14 -2.89 0.14
N THR A 335 6.99 -2.60 -1.14
CA THR A 335 8.12 -2.28 -2.00
C THR A 335 7.86 -0.98 -2.73
N GLU A 336 8.91 -0.17 -2.79
CA GLU A 336 8.88 1.10 -3.47
C GLU A 336 9.97 1.15 -4.52
N TRP A 337 9.64 1.83 -5.61
CA TRP A 337 10.53 2.04 -6.71
C TRP A 337 11.14 3.44 -6.59
N ASN A 338 12.47 3.52 -6.56
CA ASN A 338 13.22 4.79 -6.67
C ASN A 338 12.88 5.83 -5.58
N GLY A 339 12.60 5.42 -4.35
CA GLY A 339 12.36 6.36 -3.24
C GLY A 339 11.10 7.22 -3.41
N LYS A 340 10.21 6.88 -4.34
CA LYS A 340 8.89 7.50 -4.47
C LYS A 340 7.88 6.98 -3.44
N GLY A 341 8.40 6.26 -2.47
CA GLY A 341 7.74 5.94 -1.23
C GLY A 341 6.72 4.82 -1.37
N ASN A 342 6.49 4.14 -0.25
CA ASN A 342 5.40 3.20 -0.04
C ASN A 342 4.00 3.85 -0.21
N LEU A 343 2.97 3.05 -0.01
CA LEU A 343 1.56 3.44 -0.09
C LEU A 343 1.22 4.72 0.70
N LYS A 344 1.91 5.00 1.82
CA LYS A 344 1.68 6.23 2.61
C LYS A 344 2.05 7.48 1.82
N THR A 345 3.18 7.44 1.10
CA THR A 345 3.58 8.58 0.24
C THR A 345 2.68 8.73 -0.98
N PHE A 346 2.15 7.61 -1.50
CA PHE A 346 1.14 7.63 -2.56
C PHE A 346 -0.12 8.34 -2.08
N ALA A 347 -0.61 7.99 -0.90
CA ALA A 347 -1.74 8.63 -0.25
C ALA A 347 -1.51 10.13 0.00
N TYR A 348 -0.32 10.50 0.48
CA TYR A 348 0.03 11.91 0.67
C TYR A 348 0.04 12.71 -0.62
N ARG A 349 0.55 12.17 -1.73
CA ARG A 349 0.50 12.85 -3.03
C ARG A 349 -0.94 13.05 -3.50
N ALA A 350 -1.80 12.05 -3.29
CA ALA A 350 -3.22 12.17 -3.57
C ALA A 350 -3.87 13.28 -2.73
N HIS A 351 -3.58 13.33 -1.44
CA HIS A 351 -4.07 14.37 -0.53
C HIS A 351 -3.51 15.76 -0.86
N ALA A 352 -2.23 15.86 -1.24
CA ALA A 352 -1.63 17.12 -1.65
C ALA A 352 -2.29 17.69 -2.92
N MET A 353 -2.64 16.82 -3.87
CA MET A 353 -3.43 17.22 -5.04
C MET A 353 -4.83 17.65 -4.64
N TRP A 354 -5.49 16.89 -3.77
CA TRP A 354 -6.80 17.26 -3.23
C TRP A 354 -6.75 18.64 -2.54
N CYS A 355 -5.81 18.88 -1.62
CA CYS A 355 -5.67 20.18 -0.97
C CYS A 355 -5.51 21.32 -1.98
N LYS A 356 -4.71 21.11 -3.03
CA LYS A 356 -4.50 22.11 -4.08
C LYS A 356 -5.80 22.45 -4.81
N ASP A 357 -6.58 21.45 -5.21
CA ASP A 357 -7.81 21.64 -5.97
C ASP A 357 -8.91 22.32 -5.14
N PHE A 358 -8.86 22.16 -3.82
CA PHE A 358 -9.76 22.82 -2.87
C PHE A 358 -9.19 24.09 -2.22
N GLY A 359 -8.04 24.60 -2.68
CA GLY A 359 -7.43 25.83 -2.16
C GLY A 359 -6.97 25.74 -0.70
N MET A 360 -6.78 24.53 -0.18
CA MET A 360 -6.32 24.28 1.19
C MET A 360 -4.80 24.33 1.28
N PRO A 361 -4.24 24.99 2.30
CA PRO A 361 -2.82 24.92 2.57
C PRO A 361 -2.44 23.50 2.99
N LEU A 362 -1.47 22.90 2.29
CA LEU A 362 -0.90 21.62 2.70
C LEU A 362 -0.17 21.82 4.02
N HIS A 363 -0.79 21.40 5.13
CA HIS A 363 -0.17 21.46 6.43
C HIS A 363 1.02 20.49 6.44
N SER A 364 2.23 21.03 6.49
CA SER A 364 3.48 20.26 6.48
C SER A 364 3.67 19.37 7.70
N ALA A 365 2.78 19.47 8.71
CA ALA A 365 2.99 18.92 10.05
C ALA A 365 2.80 17.40 10.17
N ASP A 366 2.12 16.74 9.24
CA ASP A 366 1.75 15.33 9.41
C ASP A 366 2.46 14.38 8.44
N PHE A 367 3.45 14.86 7.67
CA PHE A 367 4.24 13.94 6.84
C PHE A 367 5.32 13.26 7.71
N PRO A 368 5.23 11.94 7.98
CA PRO A 368 6.12 11.26 8.92
C PRO A 368 7.57 11.12 8.43
N LEU A 369 7.95 11.78 7.32
CA LEU A 369 9.25 11.65 6.69
C LEU A 369 10.29 12.66 7.20
N ALA A 370 9.95 13.55 8.14
CA ALA A 370 10.87 14.57 8.63
C ALA A 370 10.98 14.61 10.16
N GLU A 371 11.67 13.63 10.75
CA GLU A 371 12.65 13.94 11.79
C GLU A 371 13.96 13.17 11.54
N GLY A 372 14.76 13.68 10.61
CA GLY A 372 16.01 14.31 11.05
C GLY A 372 17.10 13.47 11.74
N LYS A 373 17.09 12.13 11.67
CA LYS A 373 18.32 11.34 11.88
C LYS A 373 18.50 10.36 10.74
N ARG A 374 19.21 10.82 9.71
CA ARG A 374 20.08 9.95 8.91
C ARG A 374 20.99 9.21 9.90
N ARG A 375 20.58 8.03 10.36
CA ARG A 375 21.46 7.11 11.08
C ARG A 375 22.47 6.61 10.06
N SER A 376 23.57 7.36 9.94
CA SER A 376 24.90 6.76 9.79
C SER A 376 24.95 5.53 10.69
N GLY A 377 25.40 4.41 10.13
CA GLY A 377 25.40 3.11 10.79
C GLY A 377 25.96 3.15 12.22
N ARG A 378 25.45 2.20 13.02
CA ARG A 378 25.75 1.93 14.45
C ARG A 378 24.97 2.78 15.46
N ARG A 379 23.76 2.29 15.78
CA ARG A 379 23.24 2.04 17.15
C ARG A 379 21.72 1.87 17.10
N LEU A 380 21.29 0.64 16.83
CA LEU A 380 19.91 0.18 17.00
C LEU A 380 19.80 -0.41 18.42
N GLY A 381 19.67 0.46 19.42
CA GLY A 381 19.57 0.03 20.83
C GLY A 381 18.88 1.03 21.74
N ARG A 382 18.10 1.97 21.18
CA ARG A 382 17.48 3.06 21.97
C ARG A 382 15.99 3.26 21.71
N LEU A 383 15.38 2.48 20.81
CA LEU A 383 13.94 2.51 20.58
C LEU A 383 13.22 1.41 21.39
N ASP A 384 13.87 0.26 21.60
CA ASP A 384 13.38 -0.75 22.56
C ASP A 384 13.36 -0.22 24.00
N GLU A 385 14.36 0.55 24.44
CA GLU A 385 14.35 1.15 25.79
C GLU A 385 13.21 2.16 26.00
N GLU A 386 12.71 2.80 24.93
CA GLU A 386 11.66 3.82 25.02
C GLU A 386 10.27 3.19 24.92
N LEU A 387 10.14 2.06 24.22
CA LEU A 387 8.93 1.23 24.23
C LEU A 387 8.81 0.43 25.54
N GLU A 388 9.90 -0.14 26.06
CA GLU A 388 9.95 -0.79 27.38
C GLU A 388 9.57 0.20 28.49
N ARG A 389 10.08 1.44 28.46
CA ARG A 389 9.67 2.47 29.44
C ARG A 389 8.20 2.86 29.35
N ARG A 390 7.59 2.85 28.16
CA ARG A 390 6.15 3.12 28.01
C ARG A 390 5.30 1.93 28.48
N PHE A 391 5.76 0.71 28.28
CA PHE A 391 5.11 -0.48 28.83
C PHE A 391 5.21 -0.54 30.36
N ASP A 392 6.36 -0.19 30.93
CA ASP A 392 6.54 -0.13 32.38
C ASP A 392 5.67 0.95 33.02
N SER A 393 5.51 2.12 32.36
CA SER A 393 4.56 3.16 32.78
C SER A 393 3.12 2.65 32.78
N LEU A 394 2.72 1.93 31.73
CA LEU A 394 1.35 1.44 31.58
C LEU A 394 1.02 0.35 32.60
N ILE A 395 1.98 -0.54 32.90
CA ILE A 395 1.83 -1.56 33.96
C ILE A 395 1.72 -0.88 35.33
N LEU A 396 2.50 0.18 35.59
CA LEU A 396 2.42 0.94 36.84
C LEU A 396 1.07 1.65 36.98
N ASP A 397 0.54 2.21 35.89
CA ASP A 397 -0.77 2.87 35.88
C ASP A 397 -1.92 1.87 36.09
N ILE A 398 -1.83 0.66 35.51
CA ILE A 398 -2.80 -0.42 35.74
C ILE A 398 -2.73 -0.92 37.20
N LEU A 399 -1.53 -1.09 37.76
CA LEU A 399 -1.36 -1.48 39.16
C LEU A 399 -1.88 -0.40 40.11
N ASN A 400 -1.63 0.88 39.82
CA ASN A 400 -2.16 2.00 40.59
C ASN A 400 -3.69 2.07 40.51
N PHE A 401 -4.28 1.82 39.33
CA PHE A 401 -5.72 1.76 39.16
C PHE A 401 -6.34 0.57 39.92
N GLY A 402 -5.71 -0.60 39.86
CA GLY A 402 -6.12 -1.78 40.64
C GLY A 402 -6.06 -1.54 42.15
N ALA A 403 -4.98 -0.93 42.64
CA ALA A 403 -4.84 -0.55 44.05
C ALA A 403 -5.90 0.48 44.48
N PHE A 404 -6.19 1.47 43.62
CA PHE A 404 -7.25 2.44 43.85
C PHE A 404 -8.62 1.75 43.99
N LEU A 405 -8.98 0.85 43.07
CA LEU A 405 -10.23 0.08 43.15
C LEU A 405 -10.30 -0.77 44.43
N LEU A 406 -9.19 -1.39 44.83
CA LEU A 406 -9.11 -2.21 46.04
C LEU A 406 -9.34 -1.36 47.30
N ILE A 407 -8.69 -0.21 47.41
CA ILE A 407 -8.88 0.74 48.51
C ILE A 407 -10.34 1.22 48.55
N THR A 408 -10.89 1.58 47.40
CA THR A 408 -12.28 2.05 47.30
C THR A 408 -13.27 0.98 47.74
N TYR A 409 -13.02 -0.28 47.37
CA TYR A 409 -13.81 -1.44 47.80
C TYR A 409 -13.75 -1.65 49.33
N PHE A 410 -12.57 -1.57 49.95
CA PHE A 410 -12.44 -1.72 51.40
C PHE A 410 -13.06 -0.57 52.18
N VAL A 411 -12.93 0.67 51.69
CA VAL A 411 -13.61 1.84 52.27
C VAL A 411 -15.13 1.66 52.19
N TRP A 412 -15.64 1.20 51.05
CA TRP A 412 -17.06 0.91 50.88
C TRP A 412 -17.55 -0.18 51.83
N LYS A 413 -16.84 -1.31 51.91
CA LYS A 413 -17.12 -2.42 52.85
C LYS A 413 -17.11 -1.95 54.31
N GLY A 414 -16.19 -1.06 54.68
CA GLY A 414 -16.09 -0.49 56.02
C GLY A 414 -17.26 0.42 56.36
N LEU A 415 -17.68 1.26 55.42
CA LEU A 415 -18.86 2.12 55.56
C LEU A 415 -20.17 1.32 55.62
N ALA A 416 -20.24 0.19 54.92
CA ALA A 416 -21.39 -0.71 54.93
C ALA A 416 -21.52 -1.52 56.25
N GLY A 417 -20.56 -1.41 57.17
CA GLY A 417 -20.57 -2.15 58.44
C GLY A 417 -20.29 -3.65 58.28
N GLU A 418 -19.84 -4.10 57.11
CA GLU A 418 -19.60 -5.52 56.80
C GLU A 418 -18.20 -6.03 57.22
N LEU A 419 -17.44 -5.21 57.95
CA LEU A 419 -16.09 -5.53 58.45
C LEU A 419 -16.03 -5.78 59.97
N SER A 420 -17.18 -5.96 60.63
CA SER A 420 -17.26 -6.33 62.06
C SER A 420 -17.31 -7.83 62.29
#